data_AF-A0A945ZRB8-F1
#
_entry.id   AF-A0A945ZRB8-F1
#
_cell.length_a   1.000
_cell.length_b   1.000
_cell.length_c   1.000
_cell.angle_alpha   90.00
_cell.angle_beta   90.00
_cell.angle_gamma   90.00
#
_symmetry.space_group_name_H-M   'P 1'
#
loop_
_entity.id
_entity.type
_entity.pdbx_description
1 polymer ?
#
loop_
_entity_poly.entity_id
_entity_poly.type
_entity_poly.pdbx_seq_one_letter_code
_entity_poly.pdbx_strand_id
1 'polypeptide(L)'
;MKTIFKSFPITFAFVLFAAIGLAQSSGVQPDYLDVHINQSTSRTALGELQKEMNDFNIGFRYDLVQWENDQLLSIRFAVRLPDGTMRRNNYETIDAETDIWIRLEGNGAERIFCAGSACE
;
A
#
# COMPACT_ATOMS: atom_id res chain seq x y z
N MET A 1 22.91 -65.98 -5.82
CA MET A 1 22.60 -65.22 -4.60
C MET A 1 23.55 -64.04 -4.51
N LYS A 2 23.09 -62.82 -4.81
CA LYS A 2 23.82 -61.57 -4.57
C LYS A 2 22.79 -60.44 -4.47
N THR A 3 22.65 -59.91 -3.27
CA THR A 3 21.82 -58.77 -2.88
C THR A 3 22.42 -57.46 -3.38
N ILE A 4 21.60 -56.55 -3.91
CA ILE A 4 21.90 -55.12 -3.96
C ILE A 4 20.61 -54.34 -3.68
N PHE A 5 20.50 -53.85 -2.45
CA PHE A 5 19.54 -52.84 -2.03
C PHE A 5 19.88 -51.51 -2.74
N LYS A 6 18.93 -50.95 -3.50
CA LYS A 6 19.01 -49.56 -3.96
C LYS A 6 18.13 -48.69 -3.06
N SER A 7 18.79 -47.95 -2.17
CA SER A 7 18.26 -46.77 -1.51
C SER A 7 18.16 -45.62 -2.50
N PHE A 8 17.01 -44.96 -2.62
CA PHE A 8 16.93 -43.64 -3.25
C PHE A 8 15.99 -42.73 -2.43
N PRO A 9 16.42 -41.51 -2.07
CA PRO A 9 15.79 -40.70 -1.02
C PRO A 9 14.53 -39.96 -1.49
N ILE A 10 13.54 -39.94 -0.58
CA ILE A 10 12.32 -39.11 -0.64
C ILE A 10 12.75 -37.64 -0.58
N THR A 11 12.63 -36.92 -1.68
CA THR A 11 12.85 -35.47 -1.69
C THR A 11 11.52 -34.79 -1.35
N PHE A 12 11.38 -34.40 -0.09
CA PHE A 12 10.31 -33.51 0.38
C PHE A 12 10.58 -32.10 -0.17
N ALA A 13 9.88 -31.72 -1.24
CA ALA A 13 9.90 -30.35 -1.72
C ALA A 13 8.97 -29.52 -0.81
N PHE A 14 9.55 -28.88 0.20
CA PHE A 14 8.85 -27.87 1.00
C PHE A 14 8.83 -26.58 0.19
N VAL A 15 7.74 -26.35 -0.55
CA VAL A 15 7.50 -25.07 -1.25
C VAL A 15 7.12 -24.06 -0.18
N LEU A 16 8.11 -23.29 0.25
CA LEU A 16 7.91 -22.12 1.09
C LEU A 16 7.22 -21.05 0.21
N PHE A 17 5.89 -20.97 0.26
CA PHE A 17 5.18 -19.78 -0.20
C PHE A 17 5.53 -18.64 0.76
N ALA A 18 6.59 -17.90 0.45
CA ALA A 18 6.76 -16.57 1.00
C ALA A 18 5.56 -15.76 0.51
N ALA A 19 4.61 -15.50 1.41
CA ALA A 19 3.61 -14.47 1.22
C ALA A 19 4.36 -13.14 1.21
N ILE A 20 4.85 -12.76 0.03
CA ILE A 20 5.30 -11.40 -0.24
C ILE A 20 4.05 -10.57 -0.03
N GLY A 21 4.03 -9.73 1.01
CA GLY A 21 2.94 -8.80 1.27
C GLY A 21 2.75 -7.93 0.03
N LEU A 22 1.78 -8.30 -0.80
CA LEU A 22 1.32 -7.48 -1.90
C LEU A 22 0.63 -6.29 -1.24
N ALA A 23 1.28 -5.13 -1.27
CA ALA A 23 0.58 -3.89 -1.05
C ALA A 23 -0.60 -3.88 -2.03
N GLN A 24 -1.82 -3.89 -1.50
CA GLN A 24 -3.03 -3.83 -2.30
C GLN A 24 -3.18 -2.38 -2.79
N SER A 25 -2.42 -2.01 -3.83
CA SER A 25 -2.70 -0.83 -4.64
C SER A 25 -3.80 -1.24 -5.64
N SER A 26 -5.06 -1.21 -5.20
CA SER A 26 -6.21 -1.29 -6.10
C SER A 26 -6.31 0.01 -6.88
N GLY A 27 -5.62 0.02 -8.02
CA GLY A 27 -5.90 0.89 -9.16
C GLY A 27 -5.76 2.39 -8.92
N VAL A 28 -4.56 2.93 -9.14
CA VAL A 28 -4.41 4.36 -9.41
C VAL A 28 -4.83 4.63 -10.87
N GLN A 29 -5.82 5.50 -11.08
CA GLN A 29 -6.30 5.98 -12.38
C GLN A 29 -6.68 7.47 -12.27
N PRO A 30 -6.89 8.20 -13.39
CA PRO A 30 -7.23 9.63 -13.33
C PRO A 30 -8.47 9.96 -12.48
N ASP A 31 -9.49 9.09 -12.56
CA ASP A 31 -10.81 9.29 -11.95
C ASP A 31 -11.12 8.20 -10.90
N TYR A 32 -10.13 7.39 -10.53
CA TYR A 32 -10.28 6.32 -9.55
C TYR A 32 -9.00 6.13 -8.73
N LEU A 33 -9.15 6.13 -7.41
CA LEU A 33 -8.12 5.79 -6.43
C LEU A 33 -8.81 4.97 -5.35
N ASP A 34 -8.22 3.84 -5.00
CA ASP A 34 -8.67 3.02 -3.87
C ASP A 34 -7.45 2.43 -3.17
N VAL A 35 -6.86 3.26 -2.30
CA VAL A 35 -5.56 3.00 -1.68
C VAL A 35 -5.71 3.01 -0.17
N HIS A 36 -5.16 1.98 0.45
CA HIS A 36 -5.11 1.82 1.89
C HIS A 36 -3.67 1.98 2.40
N ILE A 37 -3.50 2.85 3.39
CA ILE A 37 -2.26 3.00 4.14
C ILE A 37 -2.54 2.56 5.58
N ASN A 38 -1.79 1.59 6.06
CA ASN A 38 -1.90 1.03 7.39
C ASN A 38 -0.52 0.67 7.94
N GLN A 39 -0.47 0.11 9.15
CA GLN A 39 0.77 -0.25 9.83
C GLN A 39 1.69 -1.19 9.02
N SER A 40 1.14 -2.00 8.11
CA SER A 40 1.91 -2.93 7.26
C SER A 40 2.41 -2.30 5.95
N THR A 41 2.01 -1.07 5.64
CA THR A 41 2.43 -0.38 4.41
C THR A 41 3.93 -0.14 4.44
N SER A 42 4.66 -0.67 3.47
CA SER A 42 6.12 -0.57 3.43
C SER A 42 6.63 0.74 2.81
N ARG A 43 7.91 1.04 3.04
CA ARG A 43 8.61 2.18 2.42
C ARG A 43 8.57 2.12 0.89
N THR A 44 8.78 0.92 0.34
CA THR A 44 8.74 0.69 -1.11
C THR A 44 7.35 0.96 -1.65
N ALA A 45 6.31 0.46 -0.98
CA ALA A 45 4.92 0.67 -1.39
C ALA A 45 4.53 2.15 -1.40
N LEU A 46 4.94 2.95 -0.40
CA LEU A 46 4.71 4.41 -0.41
C LEU A 46 5.43 5.11 -1.57
N GLY A 47 6.65 4.68 -1.90
CA GLY A 47 7.42 5.22 -3.03
C GLY A 47 6.81 4.87 -4.39
N GLU A 48 6.33 3.63 -4.53
CA GLU A 48 5.60 3.17 -5.72
C GLU A 48 4.29 3.92 -5.89
N LEU A 49 3.50 4.05 -4.83
CA LEU A 49 2.27 4.84 -4.82
C LEU A 49 2.52 6.29 -5.23
N GLN A 50 3.57 6.92 -4.70
CA GLN A 50 3.95 8.28 -5.09
C GLN A 50 4.24 8.39 -6.59
N LYS A 51 4.92 7.40 -7.17
CA LYS A 51 5.20 7.36 -8.60
C LYS A 51 3.93 7.14 -9.42
N GLU A 52 3.12 6.14 -9.06
CA GLU A 52 1.86 5.81 -9.74
C GLU A 52 0.91 7.00 -9.77
N MET A 53 0.70 7.68 -8.63
CA MET A 53 -0.15 8.86 -8.57
C MET A 53 0.40 10.01 -9.43
N ASN A 54 1.73 10.17 -9.45
CA ASN A 54 2.37 11.20 -10.27
C ASN A 54 2.21 10.95 -11.78
N ASP A 55 2.14 9.70 -12.23
CA ASP A 55 1.89 9.36 -13.65
C ASP A 55 0.53 9.87 -14.15
N PHE A 56 -0.42 10.14 -13.23
CA PHE A 56 -1.73 10.74 -13.51
C PHE A 56 -1.85 12.20 -13.05
N ASN A 57 -0.73 12.88 -12.79
CA ASN A 57 -0.66 14.24 -12.26
C ASN A 57 -1.35 14.42 -10.90
N ILE A 58 -1.52 13.33 -10.14
CA ILE A 58 -2.01 13.36 -8.77
C ILE A 58 -0.81 13.46 -7.84
N GLY A 59 -0.69 14.58 -7.14
CA GLY A 59 0.40 14.81 -6.21
C GLY A 59 0.18 14.07 -4.90
N PHE A 60 0.90 12.98 -4.65
CA PHE A 60 1.05 12.40 -3.32
C PHE A 60 2.41 12.79 -2.75
N ARG A 61 2.41 13.50 -1.62
CA ARG A 61 3.63 13.89 -0.91
C ARG A 61 3.48 13.49 0.55
N TYR A 62 4.53 12.93 1.11
CA TYR A 62 4.55 12.55 2.51
C TYR A 62 5.89 12.93 3.18
N ASP A 63 5.82 13.21 4.47
CA ASP A 63 6.95 13.51 5.34
C ASP A 63 6.63 13.07 6.78
N LEU A 64 7.54 13.38 7.71
CA LEU A 64 7.43 13.00 9.14
C LEU A 64 7.12 11.51 9.35
N VAL A 65 7.70 10.64 8.52
CA VAL A 65 7.44 9.21 8.58
C VAL A 65 8.29 8.54 9.64
N GLN A 66 7.67 7.84 10.58
CA GLN A 66 8.35 7.00 11.54
C GLN A 66 8.08 5.52 11.27
N TRP A 67 9.12 4.72 11.48
CA TRP A 67 9.13 3.29 11.25
C TRP A 67 9.73 2.57 12.45
N GLU A 68 9.18 1.42 12.80
CA GLU A 68 9.76 0.51 13.79
C GLU A 68 9.50 -0.93 13.34
N ASN A 69 10.53 -1.79 13.35
CA ASN A 69 10.41 -3.20 12.93
C ASN A 69 9.68 -3.39 11.58
N ASP A 70 10.02 -2.55 10.60
CA ASP A 70 9.40 -2.49 9.26
C ASP A 70 7.90 -2.13 9.23
N GLN A 71 7.35 -1.68 10.35
CA GLN A 71 5.98 -1.18 10.48
C GLN A 71 5.93 0.35 10.40
N LEU A 72 4.88 0.87 9.76
CA LEU A 72 4.59 2.30 9.68
C LEU A 72 3.92 2.76 10.98
N LEU A 73 4.55 3.69 11.71
CA LEU A 73 4.02 4.20 12.99
C LEU A 73 3.43 5.59 12.90
N SER A 74 3.91 6.41 11.97
CA SER A 74 3.38 7.75 11.74
C SER A 74 3.66 8.22 10.33
N ILE A 75 2.80 9.09 9.83
CA ILE A 75 2.94 9.71 8.50
C ILE A 75 2.13 11.00 8.45
N ARG A 76 2.74 12.02 7.88
CA ARG A 76 2.01 13.19 7.39
C ARG A 76 2.02 13.18 5.89
N PHE A 77 0.87 13.37 5.26
CA PHE A 77 0.77 13.37 3.81
C PHE A 77 -0.22 14.38 3.29
N ALA A 78 -0.06 14.70 2.01
CA ALA A 78 -1.00 15.48 1.24
C ALA A 78 -1.27 14.81 -0.11
N VAL A 79 -2.54 14.77 -0.50
CA VAL A 79 -2.99 14.36 -1.83
C VAL A 79 -3.54 15.59 -2.54
N ARG A 80 -3.01 15.91 -3.73
CA ARG A 80 -3.43 17.02 -4.57
C ARG A 80 -3.88 16.48 -5.93
N LEU A 81 -5.13 16.70 -6.30
CA LEU A 81 -5.66 16.34 -7.61
C LEU A 81 -5.21 17.35 -8.70
N PRO A 82 -5.34 17.00 -9.99
CA PRO A 82 -4.90 17.87 -11.10
C PRO A 82 -5.56 19.26 -11.08
N ASP A 83 -6.82 19.34 -10.68
CA ASP A 83 -7.59 20.58 -10.56
C ASP A 83 -7.17 21.47 -9.36
N GLY A 84 -6.23 21.01 -8.53
CA GLY A 84 -5.76 21.73 -7.35
C GLY A 84 -6.46 21.37 -6.04
N THR A 85 -7.52 20.57 -6.06
CA THR A 85 -8.18 20.07 -4.85
C THR A 85 -7.17 19.33 -3.99
N MET A 86 -7.14 19.61 -2.69
CA MET A 86 -6.12 19.09 -1.79
C MET A 86 -6.71 18.57 -0.49
N ARG A 87 -6.20 17.43 -0.03
CA ARG A 87 -6.42 16.89 1.32
C ARG A 87 -5.08 16.73 2.01
N ARG A 88 -5.02 17.07 3.29
CA ARG A 88 -3.84 16.94 4.15
C ARG A 88 -4.23 16.14 5.37
N ASN A 89 -3.38 15.20 5.74
CA ASN A 89 -3.58 14.36 6.90
C ASN A 89 -2.28 14.27 7.70
N ASN A 90 -2.42 14.17 9.02
CA ASN A 90 -1.32 13.98 9.95
C ASN A 90 -1.72 12.87 10.92
N TYR A 91 -1.05 11.73 10.80
CA TYR A 91 -1.21 10.60 11.71
C TYR A 91 0.02 10.50 12.58
N GLU A 92 -0.12 10.92 13.83
CA GLU A 92 0.96 10.86 14.83
C GLU A 92 1.16 9.44 15.37
N THR A 93 0.12 8.60 15.28
CA THR A 93 0.13 7.19 15.65
C THR A 93 -0.65 6.38 14.61
N ILE A 94 -0.10 5.24 14.19
CA ILE A 94 -0.73 4.21 13.36
C ILE A 94 -0.54 2.88 14.10
N ASP A 95 -1.67 2.26 14.45
CA ASP A 95 -1.73 0.95 15.10
C ASP A 95 -2.34 -0.10 14.16
N ALA A 96 -2.60 -1.30 14.69
CA ALA A 96 -3.13 -2.42 13.93
C ALA A 96 -4.59 -2.21 13.45
N GLU A 97 -5.32 -1.26 14.04
CA GLU A 97 -6.71 -0.94 13.67
C GLU A 97 -6.78 0.28 12.74
N THR A 98 -5.67 1.01 12.59
CA THR A 98 -5.61 2.19 11.76
C THR A 98 -5.59 1.81 10.27
N ASP A 99 -6.67 2.16 9.58
CA ASP A 99 -6.76 2.10 8.13
C ASP A 99 -7.00 3.51 7.56
N ILE A 100 -6.15 3.94 6.63
CA ILE A 100 -6.19 5.27 6.03
C ILE A 100 -6.53 5.09 4.56
N TRP A 101 -7.68 5.60 4.16
CA TRP A 101 -8.14 5.49 2.79
C TRP A 101 -7.72 6.72 2.00
N ILE A 102 -7.29 6.52 0.76
CA ILE A 102 -7.19 7.58 -0.26
C ILE A 102 -8.13 7.15 -1.38
N ARG A 103 -9.32 7.75 -1.39
CA ARG A 103 -10.43 7.37 -2.27
C ARG A 103 -10.75 8.48 -3.25
N LEU A 104 -10.79 8.13 -4.52
CA LEU A 104 -11.27 8.96 -5.62
C LEU A 104 -12.24 8.14 -6.44
N GLU A 105 -13.44 8.65 -6.69
CA GLU A 105 -14.40 8.01 -7.58
C GLU A 105 -15.09 9.06 -8.43
N GLY A 106 -15.07 8.85 -9.75
CA GLY A 106 -15.73 9.73 -10.72
C GLY A 106 -14.92 10.99 -11.03
N ASN A 107 -15.57 11.93 -11.72
CA ASN A 107 -14.92 13.15 -12.21
C ASN A 107 -15.81 14.39 -12.12
N GLY A 108 -15.20 15.54 -12.37
CA GLY A 108 -15.89 16.83 -12.38
C GLY A 108 -16.62 17.12 -11.06
N ALA A 109 -17.88 17.55 -11.17
CA ALA A 109 -18.71 17.97 -10.04
C ALA A 109 -19.30 16.80 -9.23
N GLU A 110 -19.38 15.60 -9.81
CA GLU A 110 -19.96 14.41 -9.17
C GLU A 110 -18.89 13.56 -8.46
N ARG A 111 -17.63 13.96 -8.57
CA ARG A 111 -16.48 13.27 -8.00
C ARG A 111 -16.54 13.19 -6.48
N ILE A 112 -16.29 11.98 -5.96
CA ILE A 112 -16.00 11.75 -4.55
C ILE A 112 -14.49 11.76 -4.37
N PHE A 113 -13.98 12.63 -3.49
CA PHE A 113 -12.57 12.64 -3.10
C PHE A 113 -12.42 12.75 -1.59
N CYS A 114 -11.91 11.68 -0.99
CA CYS A 114 -11.68 11.55 0.44
C CYS A 114 -10.27 11.01 0.69
N ALA A 115 -9.60 11.53 1.73
CA ALA A 115 -8.34 10.98 2.19
C ALA A 115 -8.29 11.05 3.71
N GLY A 116 -8.19 9.91 4.38
CA GLY A 116 -8.24 9.78 5.84
C GLY A 116 -9.01 8.53 6.30
N SER A 117 -9.08 8.30 7.61
CA SER A 117 -9.70 7.12 8.22
C SER A 117 -11.23 7.24 8.34
N ALA A 118 -11.77 8.45 8.15
CA ALA A 118 -13.21 8.69 8.12
C ALA A 118 -13.83 8.51 6.72
N CYS A 119 -13.11 7.84 5.81
CA CYS A 119 -13.45 7.73 4.39
C CYS A 119 -13.97 6.33 3.99
N GLU A 120 -14.16 5.44 4.97
CA GLU A 120 -14.84 4.14 4.83
C GLU A 120 -16.27 4.29 4.27
#